data_AF-A0A7J9N919-F1
#
_entry.id   AF-A0A7J9N919-F1
#
_cell.length_a   1.000
_cell.length_b   1.000
_cell.length_c   1.000
_cell.angle_alpha   90.00
_cell.angle_beta   90.00
_cell.angle_gamma   90.00
#
_symmetry.space_group_name_H-M   'P 1'
#
loop_
_entity.id
_entity.type
_entity.pdbx_description
1 polymer ?
#
loop_
_entity_poly.entity_id
_entity_poly.type
_entity_poly.pdbx_seq_one_letter_code
_entity_poly.pdbx_strand_id
1 'polypeptide(L)'
;MEGPTLILALIHAATMVVEGIFLVARLLPLFIVIPYIMNLTSLIGIITALLGATLALAKKDIKRGLAYSTMSQQGYMMLALDIGSYRSTLFHLITHAYSKALLFLASRSIIHSMEAIVGYFPEKSQTIVFMG
;
A
#
# COMPACT_ATOMS: atom_id res chain seq x y z
N MET A 1 -4.59 -3.67 12.26
CA MET A 1 -4.73 -2.20 12.32
C MET A 1 -6.06 -1.93 13.00
N GLU A 2 -6.06 -0.98 13.93
CA GLU A 2 -7.18 -0.77 14.88
C GLU A 2 -8.34 0.05 14.28
N GLY A 3 -8.09 0.83 13.23
CA GLY A 3 -9.13 1.59 12.54
C GLY A 3 -10.16 0.70 11.80
N PRO A 4 -11.39 1.21 11.60
CA PRO A 4 -12.42 0.52 10.82
C PRO A 4 -11.97 0.35 9.37
N THR A 5 -12.30 -0.81 8.78
CA THR A 5 -11.77 -1.25 7.47
C THR A 5 -12.05 -0.27 6.33
N LEU A 6 -13.16 0.48 6.38
CA LEU A 6 -13.50 1.49 5.38
C LEU A 6 -12.61 2.74 5.45
N ILE A 7 -12.19 3.14 6.64
CA ILE A 7 -11.21 4.23 6.83
C ILE A 7 -9.84 3.78 6.34
N LEU A 8 -9.45 2.52 6.57
CA LEU A 8 -8.22 1.94 6.04
C LEU A 8 -8.21 1.92 4.51
N ALA A 9 -9.34 1.58 3.88
CA ALA A 9 -9.50 1.66 2.43
C ALA A 9 -9.23 3.08 1.93
N LEU A 10 -9.84 4.09 2.57
CA LEU A 10 -9.65 5.49 2.20
C LEU A 10 -8.19 5.93 2.38
N ILE A 11 -7.56 5.60 3.51
CA ILE A 11 -6.18 6.02 3.79
C ILE A 11 -5.20 5.41 2.81
N HIS A 12 -5.30 4.11 2.55
CA HIS A 12 -4.37 3.41 1.66
C HIS A 12 -4.60 3.68 0.17
N ALA A 13 -5.83 3.99 -0.23
CA ALA A 13 -6.16 4.28 -1.62
C ALA A 13 -6.01 5.77 -1.97
N ALA A 14 -6.42 6.68 -1.07
CA ALA A 14 -6.63 8.09 -1.42
C ALA A 14 -5.63 9.06 -0.79
N THR A 15 -5.11 8.82 0.42
CA THR A 15 -4.29 9.82 1.13
C THR A 15 -2.82 9.41 1.23
N MET A 16 -2.51 8.30 1.91
CA MET A 16 -1.15 7.96 2.32
C MET A 16 -0.19 7.73 1.13
N VAL A 17 -0.68 7.12 0.06
CA VAL A 17 0.16 6.76 -1.11
C VAL A 17 0.14 7.86 -2.17
N VAL A 18 -1.02 8.47 -2.39
CA VAL A 18 -1.21 9.50 -3.43
C VAL A 18 -0.47 10.78 -3.05
N GLU A 19 -0.57 11.24 -1.81
CA GLU A 19 0.06 12.49 -1.38
C GLU A 19 1.59 12.44 -1.50
N GLY A 20 2.22 11.35 -1.06
CA GLY A 20 3.67 11.18 -1.12
C GLY A 20 4.19 11.16 -2.56
N ILE A 21 3.55 10.36 -3.43
CA ILE A 21 3.96 10.23 -4.84
C ILE A 21 3.66 11.52 -5.61
N PHE A 22 2.52 12.16 -5.37
CA PHE A 22 2.14 13.40 -6.03
C PHE A 22 3.08 14.56 -5.70
N LEU A 23 3.52 14.69 -4.45
CA LEU A 23 4.47 15.73 -4.05
C LEU A 23 5.81 15.57 -4.78
N VAL A 24 6.37 14.36 -4.80
CA VAL A 24 7.63 14.07 -5.48
C VAL A 24 7.49 14.26 -6.99
N ALA A 25 6.39 13.77 -7.57
CA ALA A 25 6.04 13.95 -8.96
C ALA A 25 5.99 15.44 -9.38
N ARG A 26 5.50 16.32 -8.51
CA ARG A 26 5.46 17.78 -8.75
C ARG A 26 6.83 18.45 -8.59
N LEU A 27 7.66 17.96 -7.67
CA LEU A 27 9.01 18.46 -7.41
C LEU A 27 10.09 17.82 -8.30
N LEU A 28 9.69 16.95 -9.24
CA LEU A 28 10.59 16.22 -10.13
C LEU A 28 11.57 17.13 -10.91
N PRO A 29 11.17 18.33 -11.41
CA PRO A 29 12.12 19.26 -12.04
C PRO A 29 13.27 19.69 -11.11
N LEU A 30 13.01 19.79 -9.81
CA LEU A 30 14.05 20.11 -8.81
C LEU A 30 14.95 18.89 -8.56
N PHE A 31 14.36 17.70 -8.50
CA PHE A 31 15.08 16.46 -8.20
C PHE A 31 16.06 16.09 -9.34
N ILE A 32 15.68 16.32 -10.60
CA ILE A 32 16.55 16.10 -11.77
C ILE A 32 17.85 16.91 -11.68
N VAL A 33 17.80 18.13 -11.13
CA VAL A 33 18.97 19.01 -11.01
C VAL A 33 19.90 18.55 -9.88
N ILE A 34 19.41 17.74 -8.93
CA ILE A 34 20.17 17.27 -7.77
C ILE A 34 20.21 15.73 -7.77
N PRO A 35 21.11 15.11 -8.56
CA PRO A 35 21.13 13.65 -8.76
C PRO A 35 21.38 12.85 -7.48
N TYR A 36 22.01 13.44 -6.48
CA TYR A 36 22.19 12.81 -5.16
C TYR A 36 20.86 12.52 -4.47
N ILE A 37 19.87 13.42 -4.56
CA ILE A 37 18.55 13.24 -3.96
C ILE A 37 17.82 12.08 -4.63
N MET A 38 17.85 12.01 -5.98
CA MET A 38 17.22 10.92 -6.73
C MET A 38 17.79 9.55 -6.38
N ASN A 39 19.12 9.44 -6.23
CA ASN A 39 19.75 8.18 -5.83
C ASN A 39 19.35 7.77 -4.41
N LEU A 40 19.27 8.74 -3.49
CA LEU A 40 18.87 8.50 -2.10
C LEU A 40 17.41 8.07 -2.01
N THR A 41 16.50 8.76 -2.69
CA THR A 41 15.07 8.40 -2.70
C THR A 41 14.83 7.07 -3.38
N SER A 42 15.60 6.77 -4.43
CA SER A 42 15.55 5.47 -5.10
C SER A 42 15.99 4.37 -4.14
N LEU A 43 17.11 4.52 -3.45
CA LEU A 43 17.57 3.55 -2.45
C LEU A 43 16.51 3.29 -1.36
N ILE A 44 15.89 4.35 -0.83
CA ILE A 44 14.79 4.24 0.15
C ILE A 44 13.59 3.52 -0.48
N GLY A 45 13.26 3.79 -1.74
CA GLY A 45 12.20 3.10 -2.50
C GLY A 45 12.45 1.59 -2.59
N ILE A 46 13.67 1.17 -2.92
CA ILE A 46 14.06 -0.26 -3.00
C ILE A 46 13.87 -0.93 -1.64
N ILE A 47 14.43 -0.33 -0.59
CA ILE A 47 14.37 -0.87 0.77
C ILE A 47 12.91 -1.00 1.22
N THR A 48 12.11 0.03 0.97
CA THR A 48 10.67 0.05 1.33
C THR A 48 9.89 -1.01 0.57
N ALA A 49 10.15 -1.18 -0.73
CA ALA A 49 9.52 -2.20 -1.57
C ALA A 49 9.79 -3.62 -1.04
N LEU A 50 11.06 -3.92 -0.75
CA LEU A 50 11.49 -5.24 -0.26
C LEU A 50 10.97 -5.54 1.14
N LEU A 51 11.11 -4.59 2.08
CA LEU A 51 10.63 -4.76 3.45
C LEU A 51 9.11 -4.91 3.50
N GLY A 52 8.38 -4.08 2.75
CA GLY A 52 6.92 -4.16 2.67
C GLY A 52 6.45 -5.52 2.13
N ALA A 53 7.08 -6.03 1.07
CA ALA A 53 6.73 -7.32 0.48
C ALA A 53 6.99 -8.48 1.45
N THR A 54 8.19 -8.50 2.05
CA THR A 54 8.59 -9.55 3.00
C THR A 54 7.68 -9.56 4.23
N LEU A 55 7.38 -8.39 4.79
CA LEU A 55 6.50 -8.28 5.93
C LEU A 55 5.06 -8.68 5.60
N ALA A 56 4.56 -8.36 4.39
CA ALA A 56 3.21 -8.74 3.96
C ALA A 56 3.02 -10.26 3.94
N LEU A 57 4.01 -11.01 3.43
CA LEU A 57 3.97 -12.48 3.41
C LEU A 57 3.94 -13.10 4.82
N ALA A 58 4.58 -12.45 5.79
CA ALA A 58 4.62 -12.92 7.17
C ALA A 58 3.34 -12.60 7.98
N LYS A 59 2.42 -11.77 7.47
CA LYS A 59 1.20 -11.41 8.22
C LYS A 59 0.09 -12.42 7.98
N LYS A 60 -0.41 -12.97 9.10
CA LYS A 60 -1.61 -13.81 9.14
C LYS A 60 -2.91 -13.00 9.15
N ASP A 61 -2.85 -11.71 9.46
CA ASP A 61 -4.02 -10.80 9.46
C ASP A 61 -4.19 -10.18 8.08
N ILE A 62 -5.38 -10.33 7.48
CA ILE A 62 -5.68 -9.88 6.11
C ILE A 62 -5.51 -8.37 5.94
N LYS A 63 -5.95 -7.55 6.92
CA LYS A 63 -5.84 -6.09 6.84
C LYS A 63 -4.38 -5.64 6.94
N ARG A 64 -3.62 -6.26 7.85
CA ARG A 64 -2.18 -5.98 8.00
C ARG A 64 -1.43 -6.38 6.72
N GLY A 65 -1.71 -7.55 6.15
CA GLY A 65 -1.12 -7.98 4.88
C GLY A 65 -1.41 -6.99 3.73
N LEU A 66 -2.65 -6.51 3.63
CA LEU A 66 -3.04 -5.50 2.65
C LEU A 66 -2.34 -4.15 2.86
N ALA A 67 -2.10 -3.75 4.11
CA ALA A 67 -1.38 -2.53 4.43
C ALA A 67 0.11 -2.62 4.07
N TYR A 68 0.79 -3.72 4.40
CA TYR A 68 2.21 -3.90 4.05
C TYR A 68 2.43 -4.04 2.53
N SER A 69 1.49 -4.64 1.80
CA SER A 69 1.56 -4.64 0.34
C SER A 69 1.36 -3.25 -0.27
N THR A 70 0.63 -2.35 0.40
CA THR A 70 0.54 -0.94 0.00
C THR A 70 1.87 -0.21 0.21
N MET A 71 2.52 -0.42 1.35
CA MET A 71 3.86 0.11 1.64
C MET A 71 4.87 -0.34 0.57
N SER A 72 4.82 -1.62 0.18
CA SER A 72 5.69 -2.14 -0.89
C SER A 72 5.45 -1.47 -2.25
N GLN A 73 4.18 -1.33 -2.64
CA GLN A 73 3.79 -0.70 -3.90
C GLN A 73 4.14 0.80 -3.95
N GLN A 74 4.06 1.50 -2.81
CA GLN A 74 4.54 2.88 -2.71
C GLN A 74 6.04 2.98 -2.98
N GLY A 75 6.85 2.08 -2.41
CA GLY A 75 8.29 1.99 -2.72
C GLY A 75 8.55 1.73 -4.21
N TYR A 76 7.79 0.83 -4.82
CA TYR A 76 7.89 0.53 -6.25
C TYR A 76 7.56 1.74 -7.14
N MET A 77 6.50 2.48 -6.83
CA MET A 77 6.14 3.69 -7.57
C MET A 77 7.16 4.82 -7.38
N MET A 78 7.75 4.94 -6.20
CA MET A 78 8.83 5.91 -5.94
C MET A 78 10.05 5.63 -6.83
N LEU A 79 10.45 4.36 -6.95
CA LEU A 79 11.53 3.95 -7.86
C LEU A 79 11.26 4.31 -9.31
N ALA A 80 10.03 4.10 -9.77
CA ALA A 80 9.66 4.42 -11.15
C ALA A 80 9.75 5.93 -11.44
N LEU A 81 9.43 6.80 -10.45
CA LEU A 81 9.64 8.24 -10.57
C LEU A 81 11.13 8.59 -10.67
N ASP A 82 11.96 7.97 -9.84
CA ASP A 82 13.39 8.29 -9.77
C ASP A 82 14.19 7.80 -10.99
N ILE A 83 13.66 6.83 -11.75
CA ILE A 83 14.21 6.43 -13.06
C ILE A 83 13.66 7.33 -14.20
N GLY A 84 12.83 8.33 -13.87
CA GLY A 84 12.29 9.32 -14.81
C GLY A 84 10.98 8.89 -15.51
N SER A 85 10.37 7.78 -15.11
CA SER A 85 9.17 7.23 -15.77
C SER A 85 7.85 7.79 -15.23
N TYR A 86 7.69 9.12 -15.31
CA TYR A 86 6.55 9.84 -14.73
C TYR A 86 5.17 9.32 -15.16
N ARG A 87 4.99 9.09 -16.48
CA ARG A 87 3.70 8.63 -17.03
C ARG A 87 3.32 7.24 -16.51
N SER A 88 4.31 6.34 -16.41
CA SER A 88 4.10 5.00 -15.89
C SER A 88 3.72 5.05 -14.40
N THR A 89 4.43 5.87 -13.60
CA THR A 89 4.09 6.03 -12.18
C THR A 89 2.68 6.55 -11.99
N LEU A 90 2.24 7.58 -12.73
CA LEU A 90 0.88 8.10 -12.57
C LEU A 90 -0.18 7.05 -12.94
N PHE A 91 0.05 6.29 -14.02
CA PHE A 91 -0.85 5.21 -14.39
C PHE A 91 -0.91 4.11 -13.31
N HIS A 92 0.26 3.73 -12.78
CA HIS A 92 0.37 2.79 -11.66
C HIS A 92 -0.34 3.31 -10.42
N LEU A 93 -0.23 4.61 -10.11
CA LEU A 93 -0.88 5.23 -8.97
C LEU A 93 -2.40 5.11 -9.04
N ILE A 94 -2.98 5.39 -10.20
CA ILE A 94 -4.43 5.29 -10.43
C ILE A 94 -4.89 3.83 -10.26
N THR A 95 -4.24 2.91 -10.95
CA THR A 95 -4.61 1.48 -10.90
C THR A 95 -4.40 0.88 -9.50
N HIS A 96 -3.36 1.31 -8.78
CA HIS A 96 -3.11 0.99 -7.39
C HIS A 96 -4.25 1.48 -6.48
N ALA A 97 -4.69 2.74 -6.63
CA ALA A 97 -5.77 3.30 -5.81
C ALA A 97 -7.07 2.49 -5.96
N TYR A 98 -7.47 2.19 -7.20
CA TYR A 98 -8.67 1.37 -7.47
C TYR A 98 -8.54 -0.06 -6.94
N SER A 99 -7.42 -0.74 -7.25
CA SER A 99 -7.21 -2.12 -6.81
C SER A 99 -7.15 -2.23 -5.29
N LYS A 100 -6.51 -1.29 -4.59
CA LYS A 100 -6.48 -1.28 -3.12
C LYS A 100 -7.82 -0.99 -2.49
N ALA A 101 -8.59 -0.03 -3.02
CA ALA A 101 -9.94 0.22 -2.54
C ALA A 101 -10.79 -1.06 -2.64
N LEU A 102 -10.75 -1.75 -3.78
CA LEU A 102 -11.46 -3.02 -3.98
C LEU A 102 -11.00 -4.10 -3.00
N LEU A 103 -9.70 -4.29 -2.81
CA LEU A 103 -9.16 -5.30 -1.89
C LEU A 103 -9.56 -5.03 -0.43
N PHE A 104 -9.50 -3.78 0.03
CA PHE A 104 -9.92 -3.44 1.39
C PHE A 104 -11.43 -3.63 1.59
N LEU A 105 -12.26 -3.26 0.61
CA LEU A 105 -13.71 -3.49 0.66
C LEU A 105 -14.05 -4.99 0.64
N ALA A 106 -13.40 -5.76 -0.23
CA ALA A 106 -13.55 -7.22 -0.26
C ALA A 106 -13.13 -7.85 1.07
N SER A 107 -12.01 -7.40 1.66
CA SER A 107 -11.57 -7.88 2.97
C SER A 107 -12.60 -7.60 4.06
N ARG A 108 -13.34 -6.47 4.00
CA ARG A 108 -14.41 -6.18 4.94
C ARG A 108 -15.58 -7.15 4.79
N SER A 109 -15.98 -7.48 3.56
CA SER A 109 -17.01 -8.48 3.30
C SER A 109 -16.65 -9.84 3.92
N ILE A 110 -15.40 -10.29 3.73
CA ILE A 110 -14.89 -11.55 4.29
C ILE A 110 -14.89 -11.51 5.82
N ILE A 111 -14.34 -10.45 6.43
CA ILE A 111 -14.30 -10.30 7.90
C ILE A 111 -15.72 -10.29 8.47
N HIS A 112 -16.67 -9.62 7.81
CA HIS A 112 -18.06 -9.58 8.25
C HIS A 112 -18.72 -10.96 8.19
N SER A 113 -18.43 -11.75 7.16
CA SER A 113 -18.87 -13.14 7.08
C SER A 113 -18.22 -14.02 8.17
N MET A 114 -16.95 -13.80 8.50
CA MET A 114 -16.27 -14.53 9.58
C MET A 114 -16.82 -14.18 10.96
N GLU A 115 -17.18 -12.91 11.20
CA GLU A 115 -17.81 -12.46 12.44
C GLU A 115 -19.10 -13.25 12.76
N ALA A 116 -19.84 -13.71 11.74
CA ALA A 116 -21.03 -14.54 11.92
C ALA A 116 -20.73 -15.99 12.38
N ILE A 117 -19.52 -16.50 12.12
CA ILE A 117 -19.12 -17.88 12.41
C ILE A 117 -18.31 -17.96 13.71
N VAL A 118 -17.26 -17.13 13.81
CA VAL A 118 -16.31 -17.14 14.93
C VAL A 118 -16.58 -16.04 15.96
N GLY A 119 -17.59 -15.19 15.75
CA GLY A 119 -17.93 -14.07 16.62
C GLY A 119 -17.03 -12.84 16.40
N TYR A 120 -17.31 -11.78 17.17
CA TYR A 120 -16.58 -10.50 17.13
C TYR A 120 -15.20 -10.57 17.83
N PHE A 121 -14.37 -11.53 17.46
CA PHE A 121 -12.99 -11.67 17.96
C PHE A 121 -11.99 -11.36 16.83
N PRO A 122 -11.33 -10.19 16.83
CA PRO A 122 -10.45 -9.76 15.73
C PRO A 122 -9.34 -10.76 15.40
N GLU A 123 -8.78 -11.43 16.41
CA GLU A 123 -7.73 -12.43 16.23
C GLU A 123 -8.18 -13.65 15.42
N LYS A 124 -9.49 -13.94 15.43
CA LYS A 124 -10.10 -15.05 14.68
C LYS A 124 -10.76 -14.59 13.39
N SER A 125 -11.52 -13.49 13.42
CA SER A 125 -12.26 -13.01 12.24
C SER A 125 -11.40 -12.35 11.18
N GLN A 126 -10.17 -11.94 11.51
CA GLN A 126 -9.25 -11.26 10.59
C GLN A 126 -8.06 -12.11 10.17
N THR A 127 -7.87 -13.28 10.78
CA THR A 127 -6.78 -14.18 10.42
C THR A 127 -7.15 -15.02 9.20
N ILE A 128 -6.26 -15.05 8.22
CA ILE A 128 -6.44 -15.83 6.98
C ILE A 128 -6.45 -17.34 7.23
N VAL A 129 -5.94 -17.78 8.39
CA VAL A 129 -5.86 -19.20 8.76
C VAL A 129 -7.23 -19.86 8.87
N PHE A 130 -8.28 -19.11 9.23
CA PHE A 130 -9.65 -19.63 9.37
C PHE A 130 -10.55 -19.30 8.17
N MET A 131 -10.01 -18.72 7.10
CA MET A 131 -10.78 -18.22 5.94
C MET A 131 -10.77 -19.18 4.74
N GLY A 132 -10.19 -20.38 4.89
CA GLY A 132 -10.10 -21.41 3.85
C GLY A 132 -11.08 -22.55 4.02
#